data_AF-A0A127MEH8-F1
#
_entry.id   AF-A0A127MEH8-F1
#
_cell.length_a   1.000
_cell.length_b   1.000
_cell.length_c   1.000
_cell.angle_alpha   90.00
_cell.angle_beta   90.00
_cell.angle_gamma   90.00
#
_symmetry.space_group_name_H-M   'P 1'
#
loop_
_entity.id
_entity.type
_entity.pdbx_description
1 polymer ?
#
loop_
_entity_poly.entity_id
_entity_poly.type
_entity_poly.pdbx_seq_one_letter_code
_entity_poly.pdbx_strand_id
1 'polypeptide(L)'
;MIPEPSLLMIAPMADDLDLARLPWSEAAAEHISVNPAKFKNLEMVEVIFDAMTFLVSRLTVSETHQHLVAKKCKPLSCAPPDVGESAIGVALGENLASAGNLPEVNRRLLLLGKWIGEGLNATAAAWLPSRRLTNFSQYARAVDQYVSDGRFPAFFQTSI
;
A
#
# COMPACT_ATOMS: atom_id res chain seq x y z
N MET A 1 17.95 1.50 8.03
CA MET A 1 17.55 0.61 6.92
C MET A 1 16.13 1.02 6.55
N ILE A 2 15.85 1.30 5.27
CA ILE A 2 14.48 1.62 4.84
C ILE A 2 13.68 0.32 4.85
N PRO A 3 12.56 0.22 5.58
CA PRO A 3 11.77 -1.00 5.63
C PRO A 3 11.15 -1.28 4.27
N GLU A 4 11.16 -2.55 3.87
CA GLU A 4 10.56 -2.95 2.60
C GLU A 4 9.03 -2.82 2.67
N PRO A 5 8.39 -2.21 1.65
CA PRO A 5 6.95 -2.15 1.59
C PRO A 5 6.36 -3.55 1.45
N SER A 6 5.26 -3.81 2.16
CA SER A 6 4.46 -5.04 2.00
C SER A 6 3.38 -4.87 0.93
N LEU A 7 3.01 -3.62 0.67
CA LEU A 7 1.93 -3.25 -0.23
C LEU A 7 2.38 -2.11 -1.14
N LEU A 8 2.06 -2.20 -2.42
CA LEU A 8 2.30 -1.14 -3.41
C LEU A 8 0.98 -0.71 -4.04
N MET A 9 0.69 0.59 -4.02
CA MET A 9 -0.39 1.21 -4.81
C MET A 9 0.24 1.86 -6.04
N ILE A 10 -0.07 1.36 -7.22
CA ILE A 10 0.51 1.81 -8.49
C ILE A 10 -0.45 2.81 -9.12
N ALA A 11 0.06 4.00 -9.45
CA ALA A 11 -0.73 5.11 -9.95
C ALA A 11 0.12 6.05 -10.82
N PRO A 12 -0.49 6.76 -11.80
CA PRO A 12 0.14 7.91 -12.42
C PRO A 12 0.27 9.02 -11.38
N MET A 13 1.50 9.43 -11.07
CA MET A 13 1.76 10.45 -10.03
C MET A 13 2.63 11.57 -10.59
N ALA A 14 2.29 12.80 -10.23
CA ALA A 14 3.12 13.96 -10.53
C ALA A 14 4.43 13.94 -9.73
N ASP A 15 5.46 14.62 -10.25
CA ASP A 15 6.78 14.69 -9.63
C ASP A 15 6.82 15.48 -8.31
N ASP A 16 5.82 16.31 -8.07
CA ASP A 16 5.67 17.19 -6.92
C ASP A 16 4.67 16.64 -5.86
N LEU A 17 4.28 15.37 -5.95
CA LEU A 17 3.38 14.75 -4.97
C LEU A 17 3.96 14.84 -3.55
N ASP A 18 3.24 15.54 -2.68
CA ASP A 18 3.56 15.64 -1.25
C ASP A 18 2.84 14.53 -0.45
N LEU A 19 3.61 13.58 0.08
CA LEU A 19 3.10 12.48 0.89
C LEU A 19 2.40 12.94 2.18
N ALA A 20 2.74 14.12 2.71
CA ALA A 20 2.05 14.68 3.87
C ALA A 20 0.64 15.18 3.55
N ARG A 21 0.34 15.38 2.25
CA ARG A 21 -0.91 15.95 1.74
C ARG A 21 -1.60 15.03 0.76
N LEU A 22 -1.45 13.71 0.95
CA LEU A 22 -2.20 12.73 0.18
C LEU A 22 -3.70 13.05 0.23
N PRO A 23 -4.44 12.86 -0.89
CA PRO A 23 -5.85 13.21 -1.01
C PRO A 23 -6.73 12.17 -0.30
N TRP A 24 -6.71 12.20 1.03
CA TRP A 24 -7.54 11.34 1.87
C TRP A 24 -9.02 11.62 1.65
N SER A 25 -9.84 10.56 1.61
CA SER A 25 -11.28 10.71 1.75
C SER A 25 -11.64 11.21 3.15
N GLU A 26 -12.83 11.77 3.32
CA GLU A 26 -13.30 12.25 4.64
C GLU A 26 -13.25 11.12 5.69
N ALA A 27 -13.73 9.94 5.33
CA ALA A 27 -13.65 8.75 6.18
C ALA A 27 -12.21 8.34 6.54
N ALA A 28 -11.24 8.55 5.65
CA ALA A 28 -9.83 8.26 5.96
C ALA A 28 -9.23 9.34 6.87
N ALA A 29 -9.57 10.61 6.63
CA ALA A 29 -9.03 11.76 7.37
C ALA A 29 -9.40 11.76 8.86
N GLU A 30 -10.55 11.19 9.24
CA GLU A 30 -10.96 11.05 10.66
C GLU A 30 -10.08 10.07 11.44
N HIS A 31 -9.46 9.10 10.75
CA HIS A 31 -8.70 8.01 11.37
C HIS A 31 -7.18 8.12 11.19
N ILE A 32 -6.74 9.05 10.33
CA ILE A 32 -5.34 9.17 9.92
C ILE A 32 -4.71 10.41 10.53
N SER A 33 -3.53 10.21 11.11
CA SER A 33 -2.58 11.29 11.40
C SER A 33 -1.28 11.04 10.66
N VAL A 34 -0.72 12.09 10.03
CA VAL A 34 0.53 12.00 9.29
C VAL A 34 1.63 12.74 10.04
N ASN A 35 2.74 12.04 10.30
CA ASN A 35 3.94 12.57 10.92
C ASN A 35 5.06 12.68 9.88
N PRO A 36 5.26 13.86 9.26
CA PRO A 36 6.33 14.09 8.30
C PRO A 36 7.68 14.36 8.98
N ALA A 37 7.71 14.62 10.29
CA ALA A 37 8.91 15.13 10.96
C ALA A 37 9.99 14.06 11.18
N LYS A 38 9.61 12.77 11.20
CA LYS A 38 10.51 11.65 11.48
C LYS A 38 11.50 11.38 10.33
N PHE A 39 11.14 11.69 9.09
CA PHE A 39 11.90 11.33 7.89
C PHE A 39 12.27 12.56 7.05
N LYS A 40 12.72 13.64 7.70
CA LYS A 40 13.20 14.84 6.98
C LYS A 40 14.26 14.45 5.94
N ASN A 41 14.08 14.91 4.70
CA ASN A 41 14.92 14.64 3.52
C ASN A 41 14.78 13.24 2.89
N LEU A 42 13.74 12.48 3.24
CA LEU A 42 13.37 11.26 2.54
C LEU A 42 11.96 11.41 1.95
N GLU A 43 11.71 10.74 0.82
CA GLU A 43 10.38 10.61 0.21
C GLU A 43 9.53 9.60 1.01
N MET A 44 9.34 9.88 2.31
CA MET A 44 8.68 9.00 3.27
C MET A 44 7.99 9.77 4.38
N VAL A 45 6.84 9.27 4.83
CA VAL A 45 6.12 9.77 6.00
C VAL A 45 5.67 8.62 6.89
N GLU A 46 5.54 8.90 8.18
CA GLU A 46 4.88 7.98 9.11
C GLU A 46 3.38 8.29 9.14
N VAL A 47 2.56 7.27 8.93
CA VAL A 47 1.10 7.36 8.99
C VAL A 47 0.63 6.57 10.20
N ILE A 48 -0.11 7.25 11.08
CA ILE A 48 -0.75 6.66 12.25
C ILE A 48 -2.22 6.44 11.88
N PHE A 49 -2.66 5.18 11.89
CA PHE A 49 -4.03 4.78 11.60
C PHE A 49 -4.53 3.88 12.74
N ASP A 50 -5.57 4.32 13.46
CA ASP A 50 -6.13 3.60 14.61
C ASP A 50 -5.05 3.12 15.61
N ALA A 51 -4.14 4.05 15.96
CA ALA A 51 -2.98 3.83 16.83
C ALA A 51 -1.92 2.83 16.30
N MET A 52 -2.03 2.38 15.05
CA MET A 52 -1.03 1.59 14.35
C MET A 52 -0.15 2.49 13.48
N THR A 53 1.17 2.27 13.50
CA THR A 53 2.11 3.02 12.67
C THR A 53 2.46 2.27 11.38
N PHE A 54 2.35 2.98 10.27
CA PHE A 54 2.74 2.54 8.94
C PHE A 54 3.73 3.55 8.36
N LEU A 55 4.57 3.07 7.46
CA LEU A 55 5.53 3.90 6.74
C LEU A 55 5.10 3.94 5.28
N VAL A 56 4.87 5.15 4.80
CA VAL A 56 4.42 5.41 3.43
C VAL A 56 5.56 6.08 2.69
N SER A 57 5.98 5.50 1.57
CA SER A 57 7.07 6.01 0.76
C SER A 57 6.68 6.11 -0.69
N ARG A 58 7.22 7.11 -1.39
CA ARG A 58 7.08 7.22 -2.83
C ARG A 58 8.16 6.40 -3.52
N LEU A 59 7.77 5.67 -4.56
CA LEU A 59 8.66 4.89 -5.42
C LEU A 59 8.56 5.46 -6.83
N THR A 60 9.72 5.74 -7.42
CA THR A 60 9.84 6.05 -8.85
C THR A 60 9.38 4.87 -9.71
N VAL A 61 9.19 5.10 -11.02
CA VAL A 61 8.91 4.04 -12.00
C VAL A 61 9.96 2.92 -11.94
N SER A 62 11.24 3.29 -11.89
CA SER A 62 12.36 2.34 -11.84
C SER A 62 12.33 1.49 -10.56
N GLU A 63 12.10 2.12 -9.40
CA GLU A 63 12.02 1.41 -8.13
C GLU A 63 10.79 0.50 -8.07
N THR A 64 9.64 0.99 -8.56
CA THR A 64 8.39 0.21 -8.67
C THR A 64 8.63 -1.06 -9.48
N HIS A 65 9.22 -0.92 -10.67
CA HIS A 65 9.55 -2.05 -11.52
C HIS A 65 10.54 -3.02 -10.83
N GLN A 66 11.59 -2.49 -10.19
CA GLN A 66 12.56 -3.30 -9.46
C GLN A 66 11.90 -4.11 -8.34
N HIS A 67 11.00 -3.52 -7.56
CA HIS A 67 10.26 -4.22 -6.51
C HIS A 67 9.38 -5.34 -7.07
N LEU A 68 8.63 -5.06 -8.14
CA LEU A 68 7.75 -6.06 -8.77
C LEU A 68 8.54 -7.25 -9.32
N VAL A 69 9.67 -7.00 -9.99
CA VAL A 69 10.56 -8.03 -10.53
C VAL A 69 11.25 -8.81 -9.42
N ALA A 70 11.85 -8.13 -8.44
CA ALA A 70 12.58 -8.78 -7.33
C ALA A 70 11.67 -9.70 -6.52
N LYS A 71 10.41 -9.29 -6.29
CA LYS A 71 9.41 -10.12 -5.58
C LYS A 71 8.70 -11.12 -6.48
N LYS A 72 9.01 -11.16 -7.79
CA LYS A 72 8.40 -12.06 -8.78
C LYS A 72 6.87 -11.97 -8.77
N CYS A 73 6.36 -10.74 -8.73
CA CYS A 73 4.91 -10.50 -8.66
C CYS A 73 4.23 -11.02 -9.94
N LYS A 74 3.17 -11.81 -9.76
CA LYS A 74 2.38 -12.38 -10.86
C LYS A 74 1.04 -11.65 -10.97
N PRO A 75 0.66 -11.18 -12.17
CA PRO A 75 -0.67 -10.65 -12.40
C PRO A 75 -1.71 -11.77 -12.22
N LEU A 76 -2.78 -11.51 -11.48
CA LEU A 76 -3.84 -12.51 -11.27
C LEU A 76 -4.79 -12.62 -12.46
N SER A 77 -5.17 -11.48 -13.05
CA SER A 77 -6.13 -11.37 -14.15
C SER A 77 -6.08 -10.00 -14.82
N CYS A 78 -4.92 -9.35 -14.80
CA CYS A 78 -4.74 -7.97 -15.29
C CYS A 78 -3.70 -7.97 -16.40
N ALA A 79 -3.87 -7.07 -17.37
CA ALA A 79 -2.72 -6.59 -18.11
C ALA A 79 -1.68 -6.11 -17.07
N PRO A 80 -0.38 -6.36 -17.29
CA PRO A 80 0.63 -5.74 -16.44
C PRO A 80 0.35 -4.23 -16.37
N PRO A 81 0.56 -3.58 -15.22
CA PRO A 81 0.45 -2.13 -15.12
C PRO A 81 1.28 -1.52 -16.24
N ASP A 82 0.82 -0.40 -16.77
CA ASP A 82 1.55 0.29 -17.82
C ASP A 82 2.99 0.50 -17.34
N VAL A 83 3.96 0.19 -18.20
CA VAL A 83 5.40 0.04 -17.87
C VAL A 83 6.04 1.37 -17.37
N GLY A 84 5.25 2.41 -17.15
CA GLY A 84 5.68 3.76 -16.78
C GLY A 84 5.09 4.30 -15.48
N GLU A 85 4.44 3.48 -14.63
CA GLU A 85 3.79 4.00 -13.43
C GLU A 85 4.67 3.90 -12.17
N SER A 86 4.60 4.95 -11.36
CA SER A 86 5.20 5.05 -10.03
C SER A 86 4.30 4.36 -9.00
N ALA A 87 4.78 4.18 -7.77
CA ALA A 87 3.98 3.58 -6.72
C ALA A 87 4.13 4.27 -5.36
N ILE A 88 3.10 4.14 -4.53
CA ILE A 88 3.19 4.37 -3.09
C ILE A 88 3.40 3.02 -2.41
N GLY A 89 4.54 2.87 -1.76
CA GLY A 89 4.86 1.75 -0.90
C GLY A 89 4.33 1.96 0.51
N VAL A 90 3.71 0.94 1.09
CA VAL A 90 3.27 0.92 2.48
C VAL A 90 3.97 -0.23 3.21
N ALA A 91 4.75 0.12 4.21
CA ALA A 91 5.45 -0.79 5.12
C ALA A 91 4.87 -0.70 6.53
N LEU A 92 5.13 -1.73 7.33
CA LEU A 92 4.83 -1.70 8.76
C LEU A 92 5.82 -0.78 9.48
N GLY A 93 5.34 -0.01 10.44
CA GLY A 93 6.19 0.73 11.36
C GLY A 93 6.98 -0.22 12.27
N GLU A 94 8.04 0.29 12.90
CA GLU A 94 8.95 -0.50 13.74
C GLU A 94 8.22 -1.30 14.82
N ASN A 95 7.18 -0.71 15.42
CA ASN A 95 6.37 -1.34 16.48
C ASN A 95 5.49 -2.50 15.98
N LEU A 96 5.26 -2.60 14.66
CA LEU A 96 4.42 -3.62 14.04
C LEU A 96 5.23 -4.64 13.24
N ALA A 97 6.55 -4.50 13.14
CA ALA A 97 7.39 -5.34 12.28
C ALA A 97 7.25 -6.84 12.57
N SER A 98 7.09 -7.22 13.84
CA SER A 98 6.88 -8.61 14.28
C SER A 98 5.41 -9.06 14.23
N ALA A 99 4.48 -8.15 13.97
CA ALA A 99 3.03 -8.36 14.02
C ALA A 99 2.39 -8.44 12.62
N GLY A 100 3.17 -8.50 11.54
CA GLY A 100 2.66 -8.51 10.16
C GLY A 100 1.81 -9.73 9.77
N ASN A 101 1.80 -10.78 10.59
CA ASN A 101 0.92 -11.93 10.41
C ASN A 101 -0.42 -11.78 11.14
N LEU A 102 -0.58 -10.75 11.99
CA LEU A 102 -1.82 -10.54 12.74
C LEU A 102 -2.94 -10.06 11.79
N PRO A 103 -4.14 -10.68 11.84
CA PRO A 103 -5.24 -10.33 10.94
C PRO A 103 -5.62 -8.85 10.97
N GLU A 104 -5.62 -8.22 12.15
CA GLU A 104 -6.00 -6.81 12.30
C GLU A 104 -4.94 -5.88 11.71
N VAL A 105 -3.64 -6.19 11.85
CA VAL A 105 -2.56 -5.42 11.19
C VAL A 105 -2.71 -5.49 9.67
N ASN A 106 -2.96 -6.69 9.13
CA ASN A 106 -3.21 -6.85 7.70
C ASN A 106 -4.47 -6.13 7.24
N ARG A 107 -5.54 -6.13 8.03
CA ARG A 107 -6.77 -5.40 7.74
C ARG A 107 -6.51 -3.89 7.63
N ARG A 108 -5.81 -3.32 8.61
CA ARG A 108 -5.49 -1.88 8.62
C ARG A 108 -4.53 -1.49 7.50
N LEU A 109 -3.52 -2.32 7.24
CA LEU A 109 -2.58 -2.13 6.12
C LEU A 109 -3.31 -2.12 4.77
N LEU A 110 -4.20 -3.09 4.54
CA LEU A 110 -4.96 -3.18 3.29
C LEU A 110 -5.99 -2.05 3.16
N LEU A 111 -6.66 -1.67 4.25
CA LEU A 111 -7.59 -0.53 4.23
C LEU A 111 -6.86 0.79 3.96
N LEU A 112 -5.69 1.00 4.57
CA LEU A 112 -4.86 2.16 4.30
C LEU A 112 -4.44 2.21 2.82
N GLY A 113 -4.01 1.08 2.26
CA GLY A 113 -3.70 1.00 0.83
C GLY A 113 -4.88 1.32 -0.06
N LYS A 114 -6.09 0.86 0.29
CA LYS A 114 -7.32 1.22 -0.43
C LYS A 114 -7.54 2.73 -0.45
N TRP A 115 -7.46 3.40 0.70
CA TRP A 115 -7.66 4.85 0.77
C TRP A 115 -6.59 5.63 0.00
N ILE A 116 -5.32 5.21 0.08
CA ILE A 116 -4.23 5.79 -0.72
C ILE A 116 -4.55 5.63 -2.22
N GLY A 117 -4.91 4.42 -2.65
CA GLY A 117 -5.17 4.14 -4.05
C GLY A 117 -6.41 4.86 -4.58
N GLU A 118 -7.48 4.99 -3.78
CA GLU A 118 -8.67 5.78 -4.15
C GLU A 118 -8.31 7.25 -4.34
N GLY A 119 -7.55 7.85 -3.41
CA GLY A 119 -7.11 9.23 -3.51
C GLY A 119 -6.22 9.49 -4.73
N LEU A 120 -5.39 8.52 -5.11
CA LEU A 120 -4.43 8.64 -6.21
C LEU A 120 -4.96 8.16 -7.57
N ASN A 121 -6.20 7.67 -7.65
CA ASN A 121 -6.74 6.97 -8.82
C ASN A 121 -5.81 5.83 -9.27
N ALA A 122 -5.38 5.00 -8.32
CA ALA A 122 -4.51 3.86 -8.59
C ALA A 122 -5.11 2.93 -9.66
N THR A 123 -4.24 2.44 -10.53
CA THR A 123 -4.57 1.49 -11.61
C THR A 123 -4.42 0.05 -11.14
N ALA A 124 -3.46 -0.18 -10.25
CA ALA A 124 -3.10 -1.50 -9.76
C ALA A 124 -2.62 -1.49 -8.30
N ALA A 125 -2.64 -2.67 -7.70
CA ALA A 125 -2.14 -2.91 -6.35
C ALA A 125 -1.33 -4.21 -6.31
N ALA A 126 -0.18 -4.17 -5.64
CA ALA A 126 0.66 -5.34 -5.42
C ALA A 126 0.72 -5.69 -3.93
N TRP A 127 0.30 -6.91 -3.58
CA TRP A 127 0.47 -7.47 -2.25
C TRP A 127 1.70 -8.39 -2.24
N LEU A 128 2.83 -7.83 -1.80
CA LEU A 128 4.14 -8.47 -1.95
C LEU A 128 4.29 -9.79 -1.19
N PRO A 129 3.70 -9.99 0.01
CA PRO A 129 3.74 -11.29 0.69
C PRO A 129 3.21 -12.43 -0.19
N SER A 130 2.09 -12.19 -0.90
CA SER A 130 1.51 -13.18 -1.82
C SER A 130 2.13 -13.18 -3.22
N ARG A 131 3.00 -12.19 -3.50
CA ARG A 131 3.57 -11.93 -4.84
C ARG A 131 2.48 -11.77 -5.90
N ARG A 132 1.37 -11.13 -5.54
CA ARG A 132 0.23 -10.92 -6.43
C ARG A 132 0.08 -9.47 -6.80
N LEU A 133 -0.19 -9.26 -8.07
CA LEU A 133 -0.51 -7.98 -8.67
C LEU A 133 -1.93 -8.06 -9.24
N THR A 134 -2.76 -7.07 -8.94
CA THR A 134 -4.14 -7.02 -9.40
C THR A 134 -4.55 -5.59 -9.74
N ASN A 135 -5.63 -5.41 -10.50
CA ASN A 135 -6.17 -4.10 -10.78
C ASN A 135 -6.76 -3.52 -9.50
N PHE A 136 -6.69 -2.21 -9.39
CA PHE A 136 -7.08 -1.52 -8.17
C PHE A 136 -8.57 -1.74 -7.84
N SER A 137 -9.45 -1.81 -8.85
CA SER A 137 -10.89 -2.05 -8.63
C SER A 137 -11.20 -3.40 -7.96
N GLN A 138 -10.45 -4.46 -8.31
CA GLN A 138 -10.56 -5.78 -7.70
C GLN A 138 -9.96 -5.79 -6.31
N TYR A 139 -8.81 -5.12 -6.14
CA TYR A 139 -8.19 -4.91 -4.84
C TYR A 139 -9.16 -4.24 -3.87
N ALA A 140 -9.70 -3.06 -4.23
CA ALA A 140 -10.60 -2.28 -3.40
C ALA A 140 -11.84 -3.09 -2.98
N ARG A 141 -12.46 -3.80 -3.92
CA ARG A 141 -13.62 -4.67 -3.65
C ARG A 141 -13.30 -5.78 -2.65
N ALA A 142 -12.12 -6.40 -2.76
CA ALA A 142 -11.73 -7.46 -1.84
C ALA A 142 -11.38 -6.92 -0.45
N VAL A 143 -10.82 -5.72 -0.36
CA VAL A 143 -10.60 -5.05 0.91
C VAL A 143 -11.95 -4.72 1.57
N ASP A 144 -12.93 -4.22 0.82
CA ASP A 144 -14.28 -3.95 1.34
C ASP A 144 -14.92 -5.22 1.91
N GLN A 145 -14.86 -6.34 1.17
CA GLN A 145 -15.33 -7.65 1.65
C GLN A 145 -14.58 -8.12 2.91
N TYR A 146 -13.28 -7.88 3.00
CA TYR A 146 -12.50 -8.29 4.17
C TYR A 146 -12.87 -7.47 5.42
N VAL A 147 -13.09 -6.16 5.23
CA VAL A 147 -13.51 -5.26 6.30
C VAL A 147 -14.92 -5.59 6.77
N SER A 148 -15.86 -5.91 5.85
CA SER A 148 -17.24 -6.25 6.20
C SER A 148 -17.39 -7.64 6.82
N ASP A 149 -16.80 -8.67 6.20
CA ASP A 149 -17.12 -10.07 6.49
C ASP A 149 -16.02 -10.77 7.29
N GLY A 150 -14.87 -10.12 7.48
CA GLY A 150 -13.70 -10.69 8.16
C GLY A 150 -13.00 -11.82 7.41
N ARG A 151 -13.48 -12.21 6.23
CA ARG A 151 -12.87 -13.25 5.41
C ARG A 151 -11.68 -12.69 4.65
N PHE A 152 -10.49 -13.21 4.94
CA PHE A 152 -9.28 -12.78 4.24
C PHE A 152 -9.33 -13.20 2.77
N PRO A 153 -9.18 -12.27 1.81
CA PRO A 153 -9.31 -12.56 0.39
C PRO A 153 -8.32 -13.63 -0.08
N ALA A 154 -8.82 -14.62 -0.83
CA ALA A 154 -8.04 -15.77 -1.26
C ALA A 154 -6.76 -15.39 -2.04
N PHE A 155 -6.80 -14.29 -2.81
CA PHE A 155 -5.65 -13.85 -3.57
C PHE A 155 -4.63 -13.04 -2.75
N PHE A 156 -4.95 -12.63 -1.52
CA PHE A 156 -3.97 -12.11 -0.57
C PHE A 156 -3.29 -13.20 0.26
N GLN A 157 -3.81 -14.43 0.21
CA GLN A 157 -3.24 -15.55 0.95
C GLN A 157 -1.84 -15.86 0.44
N THR A 158 -0.90 -15.97 1.37
CA THR A 158 0.43 -16.51 1.09
C THR A 158 0.32 -18.02 1.11
N SER A 159 0.74 -18.70 0.03
CA SER A 159 0.98 -20.14 0.10
C SER A 159 2.07 -20.35 1.16
N ILE A 160 1.74 -21.11 2.21
CA ILE A 160 2.73 -21.62 3.17
C ILE A 160 3.52 -22.73 2.48
#